data_AF-A0A0K2UP89-F1
#
_entry.id   AF-A0A0K2UP89-F1
#
_cell.length_a   1.000
_cell.length_b   1.000
_cell.length_c   1.000
_cell.angle_alpha   90.00
_cell.angle_beta   90.00
_cell.angle_gamma   90.00
#
_symmetry.space_group_name_H-M   'P 1'
#
loop_
_entity.id
_entity.type
_entity.pdbx_description
1 polymer ?
#
loop_
_entity_poly.entity_id
_entity_poly.type
_entity_poly.pdbx_seq_one_letter_code
_entity_poly.pdbx_strand_id
1 'polypeptide(L)'
;MEGSRDHHNPTKVYQYNKPSLLWSIFGFPSVSTVLTNIALLYCGVSYFMETSDCRFNLIPLYLIISNSLFLATSIFRIICLHDAVRSLRDGDLIGLFIGVGNLVILCWGTFVLFGYGKFEKWNLEKSDPYYCDHAPVVIALANLIAAWVLIPLFVFVELYKLFRACTMRMSKSNNNPVQKRQSRIQPNGFHNASLKLNGIV
;
A
#
# COMPACT_ATOMS: atom_id res chain seq x y z
N MET A 1 -53.70 25.85 -17.34
CA MET A 1 -52.26 26.17 -17.30
C MET A 1 -51.68 25.48 -16.08
N GLU A 2 -51.42 24.19 -16.21
CA GLU A 2 -50.82 23.38 -15.15
C GLU A 2 -49.31 23.32 -15.40
N GLY A 3 -48.57 24.04 -14.55
CA GLY A 3 -47.11 24.02 -14.58
C GLY A 3 -46.58 22.71 -14.02
N SER A 4 -46.11 21.84 -14.92
CA SER A 4 -45.39 20.61 -14.60
C SER A 4 -44.11 20.96 -13.84
N ARG A 5 -44.16 20.84 -12.51
CA ARG A 5 -42.98 20.86 -11.65
C ARG A 5 -42.28 19.52 -11.77
N ASP A 6 -41.32 19.46 -12.69
CA ASP A 6 -40.38 18.35 -12.76
C ASP A 6 -39.59 18.30 -11.44
N HIS A 7 -40.01 17.39 -10.57
CA HIS A 7 -39.25 16.97 -9.41
C HIS A 7 -37.94 16.35 -9.90
N HIS A 8 -36.93 17.20 -10.07
CA HIS A 8 -35.53 16.80 -10.11
C HIS A 8 -35.25 16.07 -8.81
N ASN A 9 -35.37 14.75 -8.84
CA ASN A 9 -35.03 13.86 -7.74
C ASN A 9 -33.50 13.74 -7.75
N PRO A 10 -32.76 14.45 -6.89
CA PRO A 10 -31.31 14.35 -6.85
C PRO A 10 -30.97 13.11 -6.02
N THR A 11 -31.42 11.94 -6.46
CA THR A 11 -30.72 10.70 -6.14
C THR A 11 -29.43 10.72 -6.95
N LYS A 12 -28.51 11.62 -6.56
CA LYS A 12 -27.10 11.43 -6.81
C LYS A 12 -26.79 10.12 -6.12
N VAL A 13 -26.87 9.04 -6.89
CA VAL A 13 -26.28 7.76 -6.54
C VAL A 13 -24.85 8.12 -6.20
N TYR A 14 -24.56 8.20 -4.90
CA TYR A 14 -23.19 8.28 -4.42
C TYR A 14 -22.59 6.97 -4.89
N GLN A 15 -21.96 7.00 -6.07
CA GLN A 15 -21.09 5.93 -6.48
C GLN A 15 -20.04 5.90 -5.41
N TYR A 16 -20.18 4.94 -4.51
CA TYR A 16 -19.21 4.60 -3.50
C TYR A 16 -17.93 4.33 -4.26
N ASN A 17 -17.08 5.35 -4.33
CA ASN A 17 -15.83 5.26 -5.03
C ASN A 17 -15.06 4.21 -4.24
N LYS A 18 -14.81 3.05 -4.85
CA LYS A 18 -14.14 1.94 -4.17
C LYS A 18 -12.89 2.51 -3.50
N PRO A 19 -12.63 2.18 -2.23
CA PRO A 19 -11.47 2.68 -1.51
C PRO A 19 -10.24 2.44 -2.39
N SER A 20 -9.43 3.48 -2.53
CA SER A 20 -8.30 3.46 -3.46
C SER A 20 -7.38 2.29 -3.12
N LEU A 21 -6.73 1.77 -4.16
CA LEU A 21 -5.80 0.64 -4.08
C LEU A 21 -4.80 0.75 -2.90
N LEU A 22 -4.37 1.98 -2.59
CA LEU A 22 -3.43 2.30 -1.50
C LEU A 22 -3.95 1.89 -0.11
N TRP A 23 -5.26 1.95 0.14
CA TRP A 23 -5.87 1.49 1.39
C TRP A 23 -5.92 -0.04 1.51
N SER A 24 -5.77 -0.77 0.41
CA SER A 24 -5.75 -2.24 0.46
C SER A 24 -4.34 -2.78 0.74
N ILE A 25 -3.32 -2.13 0.16
CA ILE A 25 -1.90 -2.50 0.34
C ILE A 25 -1.46 -2.30 1.80
N PHE A 26 -2.01 -1.26 2.44
CA PHE A 26 -1.54 -0.80 3.73
C PHE A 26 -2.62 -0.67 4.82
N GLY A 27 -3.91 -0.76 4.49
CA GLY A 27 -4.95 -0.05 5.26
C GLY A 27 -5.89 -0.86 6.14
N PHE A 28 -5.52 -2.03 6.63
CA PHE A 28 -6.04 -2.45 7.94
C PHE A 28 -4.86 -2.79 8.84
N PRO A 29 -4.52 -1.95 9.84
CA PRO A 29 -3.79 -2.46 10.97
C PRO A 29 -4.71 -3.52 11.57
N SER A 30 -4.42 -4.78 11.28
CA SER A 30 -5.11 -5.86 11.98
C SER A 30 -4.81 -5.65 13.46
N VAL A 31 -5.77 -5.96 14.31
CA VAL A 31 -5.56 -5.95 15.77
C VAL A 31 -4.27 -6.73 16.10
N SER A 32 -3.96 -7.79 15.34
CA SER A 32 -2.69 -8.50 15.43
C SER A 32 -1.45 -7.63 15.19
N THR A 33 -1.41 -6.78 14.16
CA THR A 33 -0.25 -5.89 13.92
C THR A 33 -0.03 -4.92 15.07
N VAL A 34 -1.10 -4.34 15.62
CA VAL A 34 -1.00 -3.45 16.79
C VAL A 34 -0.45 -4.20 17.99
N LEU A 35 -0.99 -5.39 18.28
CA LEU A 35 -0.51 -6.23 19.38
C LEU A 35 0.95 -6.66 19.20
N THR A 36 1.36 -7.04 17.98
CA THR A 36 2.75 -7.38 17.68
C THR A 36 3.67 -6.19 17.92
N ASN A 37 3.32 -4.99 17.46
CA ASN A 37 4.14 -3.80 17.70
C ASN A 37 4.22 -3.43 19.19
N ILE A 38 3.13 -3.59 19.95
CA ILE A 38 3.15 -3.39 21.42
C ILE A 38 4.08 -4.39 22.09
N ALA A 39 4.00 -5.68 21.72
CA ALA A 39 4.87 -6.71 22.27
C ALA A 39 6.35 -6.43 21.97
N LEU A 40 6.67 -6.06 20.72
CA LEU A 40 8.03 -5.73 20.31
C LEU A 40 8.55 -4.45 20.97
N LEU A 41 7.68 -3.45 21.16
CA LEU A 41 8.00 -2.24 21.91
C LEU A 41 8.31 -2.57 23.37
N TYR A 42 7.47 -3.40 24.01
CA TYR A 42 7.71 -3.86 25.39
C TYR A 42 9.05 -4.60 25.51
N CYS A 43 9.35 -5.53 24.60
CA CYS A 43 10.66 -6.19 24.55
C CYS A 43 11.79 -5.16 24.39
N GLY A 44 11.65 -4.19 23.49
CA GLY A 44 12.65 -3.13 23.31
C GLY A 44 12.92 -2.36 24.61
N VAL A 45 11.86 -1.97 25.33
CA VAL A 45 11.97 -1.24 26.62
C VAL A 45 12.56 -2.11 27.71
N SER A 46 12.14 -3.36 27.85
CA SER A 46 12.64 -4.25 28.90
C SER A 46 14.16 -4.48 28.77
N TYR A 47 14.62 -4.76 27.55
CA TYR A 47 16.04 -4.92 27.28
C TYR A 47 16.81 -3.61 27.43
N PHE A 48 16.26 -2.48 27.00
CA PHE A 48 16.91 -1.18 27.13
C PHE A 48 17.17 -0.78 28.59
N MET A 49 16.25 -1.12 29.51
CA MET A 49 16.39 -0.83 30.94
C MET A 49 17.38 -1.77 31.64
N GLU A 50 17.43 -3.04 31.25
CA GLU A 50 18.28 -4.04 31.88
C GLU A 50 19.74 -3.96 31.41
N THR A 51 19.98 -3.52 30.18
CA THR A 51 21.31 -3.59 29.56
C THR A 51 21.98 -2.23 29.38
N SER A 52 21.92 -1.33 30.38
CA SER A 52 22.51 0.01 30.26
C SER A 52 23.99 0.01 29.83
N ASP A 53 24.73 -1.06 30.16
CA ASP A 53 26.17 -1.21 29.87
C ASP A 53 26.49 -2.03 28.61
N CYS A 54 25.48 -2.56 27.90
CA CYS A 54 25.70 -3.36 26.70
C CYS A 54 26.06 -2.49 25.48
N ARG A 55 27.11 -2.89 24.75
CA ARG A 55 27.52 -2.24 23.49
C ARG A 55 26.45 -2.26 22.39
N PHE A 56 25.43 -3.10 22.52
CA PHE A 56 24.34 -3.27 21.55
C PHE A 56 23.11 -2.40 21.82
N ASN A 57 23.23 -1.29 22.58
CA ASN A 57 22.11 -0.39 22.88
C ASN A 57 21.37 0.16 21.66
N LEU A 58 21.97 0.15 20.46
CA LEU A 58 21.26 0.55 19.23
C LEU A 58 20.12 -0.39 18.83
N ILE A 59 20.20 -1.69 19.13
CA ILE A 59 19.19 -2.66 18.68
C ILE A 59 17.89 -2.54 19.50
N PRO A 60 17.93 -2.53 20.85
CA PRO A 60 16.76 -2.20 21.66
C PRO A 60 16.21 -0.81 21.31
N LEU A 61 17.08 0.18 21.07
CA LEU A 61 16.66 1.51 20.66
C LEU A 61 15.91 1.50 19.31
N TYR A 62 16.39 0.73 18.33
CA TYR A 62 15.69 0.53 17.08
C TYR A 62 14.31 -0.12 17.29
N LEU A 63 14.22 -1.15 18.13
CA LEU A 63 12.94 -1.78 18.47
C LEU A 63 11.98 -0.76 19.10
N ILE A 64 12.46 0.08 20.02
CA ILE A 64 11.63 1.12 20.63
C ILE A 64 11.14 2.11 19.57
N ILE A 65 12.06 2.76 18.86
CA ILE A 65 11.73 3.85 17.93
C ILE A 65 10.87 3.34 16.77
N SER A 66 11.24 2.23 16.15
CA SER A 66 10.50 1.69 15.01
C SER A 66 9.08 1.28 15.41
N ASN A 67 8.90 0.52 16.49
CA ASN A 67 7.57 0.06 16.91
C ASN A 67 6.70 1.21 17.45
N SER A 68 7.28 2.23 18.09
CA SER A 68 6.55 3.44 18.45
C SER A 68 6.04 4.19 17.21
N LEU A 69 6.86 4.32 16.16
CA LEU A 69 6.44 4.94 14.90
C LEU A 69 5.37 4.10 14.17
N PHE A 70 5.50 2.77 14.17
CA PHE A 70 4.48 1.88 13.62
C PHE A 70 3.15 1.95 14.39
N LEU A 71 3.19 2.10 15.72
CA LEU A 71 2.00 2.33 16.53
C LEU A 71 1.37 3.69 16.26
N ALA A 72 2.18 4.75 16.21
CA ALA A 72 1.69 6.10 15.92
C ALA A 72 1.02 6.16 14.53
N THR A 73 1.61 5.55 13.51
CA THR A 73 1.02 5.46 12.17
C THR A 73 -0.25 4.61 12.15
N SER A 74 -0.30 3.53 12.93
CA SER A 74 -1.51 2.70 13.07
C SER A 74 -2.66 3.46 13.73
N ILE A 75 -2.39 4.20 14.81
CA ILE A 75 -3.38 5.05 15.49
C ILE A 75 -3.84 6.17 14.55
N PHE A 76 -2.90 6.84 13.88
CA PHE A 76 -3.21 7.90 12.93
C PHE A 76 -4.10 7.39 11.80
N ARG A 77 -3.86 6.16 11.29
CA ARG A 77 -4.75 5.52 10.31
C ARG A 77 -6.15 5.28 10.85
N ILE A 78 -6.31 4.83 12.10
CA ILE A 78 -7.62 4.62 12.71
C ILE A 78 -8.37 5.96 12.80
N ILE A 79 -7.68 7.03 13.22
CA ILE A 79 -8.26 8.39 13.28
C ILE A 79 -8.63 8.87 11.87
N CYS A 80 -7.73 8.72 10.90
CA CYS A 80 -8.01 9.10 9.51
C CYS A 80 -9.14 8.28 8.90
N LEU A 81 -9.28 6.99 9.23
CA LEU A 81 -10.40 6.18 8.76
C LEU A 81 -11.72 6.71 9.34
N HIS A 82 -11.73 7.05 10.63
CA HIS A 82 -12.88 7.64 11.30
C HIS A 82 -13.30 8.98 10.65
N ASP A 83 -12.33 9.84 10.32
CA ASP A 83 -12.59 11.13 9.67
C ASP A 83 -12.82 11.03 8.15
N ALA A 84 -12.25 10.04 7.45
CA ALA A 84 -12.44 9.82 6.01
C ALA A 84 -13.86 9.36 5.68
N VAL A 85 -14.57 8.73 6.62
CA VAL A 85 -16.03 8.53 6.54
C VAL A 85 -16.75 9.86 6.33
N ARG A 86 -16.14 10.97 6.73
CA ARG A 86 -16.65 12.34 6.60
C ARG A 86 -16.09 13.11 5.40
N SER A 87 -14.87 12.81 4.93
CA SER A 87 -14.22 13.49 3.79
C SER A 87 -13.43 12.54 2.89
N LEU A 88 -13.96 12.22 1.72
CA LEU A 88 -13.44 11.20 0.79
C LEU A 88 -12.23 11.63 -0.07
N ARG A 89 -11.79 12.89 -0.03
CA ARG A 89 -10.87 13.43 -1.06
C ARG A 89 -9.37 13.39 -0.70
N ASP A 90 -9.02 13.37 0.58
CA ASP A 90 -7.62 13.58 1.03
C ASP A 90 -6.90 12.31 1.53
N GLY A 91 -7.60 11.17 1.58
CA GLY A 91 -7.06 9.94 2.17
C GLY A 91 -5.89 9.29 1.41
N ASP A 92 -5.77 9.54 0.11
CA ASP A 92 -4.76 8.88 -0.74
C ASP A 92 -3.34 9.38 -0.50
N LEU A 93 -3.18 10.69 -0.32
CA LEU A 93 -1.88 11.30 -0.06
C LEU A 93 -1.32 10.84 1.28
N ILE A 94 -2.17 10.80 2.31
CA ILE A 94 -1.80 10.33 3.66
C ILE A 94 -1.35 8.87 3.62
N GLY A 95 -2.09 8.01 2.90
CA GLY A 95 -1.71 6.61 2.73
C GLY A 95 -0.32 6.44 2.13
N LEU A 96 0.01 7.23 1.10
CA LEU A 96 1.33 7.26 0.48
C LEU A 96 2.43 7.67 1.48
N PHE A 97 2.24 8.76 2.22
CA PHE A 97 3.21 9.23 3.20
C PHE A 97 3.51 8.18 4.28
N ILE A 98 2.48 7.52 4.79
CA ILE A 98 2.67 6.46 5.79
C ILE A 98 3.39 5.25 5.16
N GLY A 99 3.05 4.88 3.93
CA GLY A 99 3.73 3.81 3.20
C GLY A 99 5.23 4.08 3.04
N VAL A 100 5.59 5.31 2.63
CA VAL A 100 6.99 5.73 2.49
C VAL A 100 7.69 5.77 3.84
N GLY A 101 7.05 6.31 4.89
CA GLY A 101 7.61 6.34 6.24
C GLY A 101 7.94 4.95 6.76
N ASN A 102 7.04 3.98 6.58
CA ASN A 102 7.26 2.59 6.97
C ASN A 102 8.42 1.94 6.19
N LEU A 103 8.57 2.28 4.90
CA LEU A 103 9.69 1.80 4.09
C LEU A 103 11.03 2.36 4.60
N VAL A 104 11.08 3.65 4.95
CA VAL A 104 12.28 4.29 5.51
C VAL A 104 12.67 3.64 6.84
N ILE A 105 11.71 3.37 7.72
CA ILE A 105 11.95 2.68 9.00
C ILE A 105 12.53 1.29 8.76
N LEU A 106 12.01 0.55 7.78
CA LEU A 106 12.49 -0.79 7.43
C LEU A 106 13.91 -0.76 6.83
N CYS A 107 14.20 0.19 5.94
CA CYS A 107 15.55 0.41 5.43
C CYS A 107 16.52 0.74 6.56
N TRP A 108 16.14 1.66 7.45
CA TRP A 108 16.94 2.00 8.62
C TRP A 108 17.20 0.80 9.54
N GLY A 109 16.19 -0.02 9.80
CA GLY A 109 16.34 -1.26 10.58
C GLY A 109 17.31 -2.25 9.95
N THR A 110 17.30 -2.35 8.62
CA THR A 110 18.27 -3.16 7.86
C THR A 110 19.69 -2.64 8.10
N PHE A 111 19.91 -1.32 8.01
CA PHE A 111 21.22 -0.72 8.31
C PHE A 111 21.65 -0.93 9.77
N VAL A 112 20.74 -0.80 10.74
CA VAL A 112 21.07 -1.03 12.16
C VAL A 112 21.47 -2.49 12.41
N LEU A 113 20.67 -3.44 11.92
CA LEU A 113 20.92 -4.87 12.15
C LEU A 113 22.19 -5.36 11.45
N PHE A 114 22.39 -5.03 10.17
CA PHE A 114 23.55 -5.51 9.41
C PHE A 114 24.80 -4.64 9.57
N GLY A 115 24.64 -3.35 9.87
CA GLY A 115 25.77 -2.42 10.02
C GLY A 115 26.46 -2.51 11.39
N TYR A 116 25.69 -2.67 12.47
CA TYR A 116 26.23 -2.79 13.83
C TYR A 116 26.36 -4.24 14.30
N GLY A 117 25.63 -5.16 13.67
CA GLY A 117 25.80 -6.59 13.85
C GLY A 117 27.05 -7.12 13.17
N LYS A 118 28.23 -6.51 13.35
CA LYS A 118 29.47 -7.24 13.05
C LYS A 118 29.52 -8.42 14.03
N PHE A 119 29.14 -9.59 13.53
CA PHE A 119 29.08 -10.89 14.22
C PHE A 119 30.44 -11.37 14.78
N GLU A 120 31.46 -10.49 14.83
CA GLU A 120 32.86 -10.78 15.14
C GLU A 120 33.09 -11.39 16.53
N LYS A 121 32.09 -11.42 17.41
CA LYS A 121 32.21 -12.03 18.75
C LYS A 121 30.98 -12.85 19.17
N TRP A 122 30.48 -13.72 18.30
CA TRP A 122 29.45 -14.71 18.67
C TRP A 122 29.94 -15.81 19.62
N ASN A 123 31.25 -15.85 19.93
CA ASN A 123 31.89 -16.81 20.83
C ASN A 123 32.24 -16.21 22.21
N LEU A 124 31.48 -15.22 22.69
CA LEU A 124 31.63 -14.77 24.08
C LEU A 124 31.09 -15.85 25.01
N GLU A 125 31.95 -16.42 25.85
CA GLU A 125 31.53 -17.33 26.91
C GLU A 125 30.53 -16.61 27.82
N LYS A 126 29.52 -17.36 28.30
CA LYS A 126 28.47 -16.86 29.19
C LYS A 126 28.99 -16.25 30.51
N SER A 127 30.28 -16.45 30.80
CA SER A 127 31.00 -15.94 31.96
C SER A 127 31.48 -14.49 31.81
N ASP A 128 31.48 -13.94 30.59
CA ASP A 128 31.96 -12.59 30.35
C ASP A 128 30.93 -11.57 30.87
N PRO A 129 31.32 -10.59 31.73
CA PRO A 129 30.42 -9.54 32.20
C PRO A 129 29.79 -8.69 31.07
N TYR A 130 30.32 -8.79 29.84
CA TYR A 130 29.76 -8.15 28.64
C TYR A 130 28.86 -9.08 27.80
N TYR A 131 28.52 -10.26 28.30
CA TYR A 131 27.57 -11.15 27.63
C TYR A 131 26.16 -10.54 27.67
N CYS A 132 25.67 -10.12 26.51
CA CYS A 132 24.32 -9.62 26.34
C CYS A 132 23.46 -10.73 25.70
N ASP A 133 22.29 -11.00 26.28
CA ASP A 133 21.36 -11.96 25.68
C ASP A 133 21.06 -11.57 24.23
N HIS A 134 21.19 -12.54 23.33
CA HIS A 134 21.00 -12.32 21.89
C HIS A 134 19.52 -12.23 21.48
N ALA A 135 18.59 -12.46 22.41
CA ALA A 135 17.16 -12.43 22.17
C ALA A 135 16.66 -11.18 21.42
N PRO A 136 16.97 -9.93 21.81
CA PRO A 136 16.54 -8.73 21.08
C PRO A 136 17.05 -8.70 19.63
N VAL A 137 18.26 -9.21 19.38
CA VAL A 137 18.84 -9.28 18.02
C VAL A 137 18.07 -10.27 17.17
N VAL A 138 17.81 -11.47 17.70
CA VAL A 138 17.05 -12.51 17.00
C VAL A 138 15.62 -12.07 16.72
N ILE A 139 14.96 -11.43 17.70
CA ILE A 139 13.60 -10.90 17.56
C ILE A 139 13.56 -9.80 16.49
N ALA A 140 14.48 -8.83 16.54
CA ALA A 140 14.55 -7.76 15.55
C ALA A 140 14.85 -8.30 14.15
N LEU A 141 15.75 -9.26 14.02
CA LEU A 141 16.10 -9.91 12.76
C LEU A 141 14.93 -10.70 12.17
N ALA A 142 14.23 -11.48 12.98
CA ALA A 142 13.06 -12.25 12.57
C ALA A 142 11.95 -11.32 12.05
N ASN A 143 11.67 -10.23 12.77
CA ASN A 143 10.69 -9.23 12.35
C ASN A 143 11.10 -8.55 11.04
N LEU A 144 12.40 -8.22 10.90
CA LEU A 144 12.93 -7.60 9.69
C LEU A 144 12.79 -8.53 8.47
N ILE A 145 13.14 -9.81 8.60
CA ILE A 145 12.97 -10.81 7.52
C ILE A 145 11.50 -10.96 7.16
N ALA A 146 10.62 -11.09 8.16
CA ALA A 146 9.18 -11.20 7.92
C ALA A 146 8.65 -9.99 7.14
N ALA A 147 9.06 -8.77 7.52
CA ALA A 147 8.66 -7.56 6.83
C ALA A 147 9.19 -7.50 5.38
N TRP A 148 10.44 -7.87 5.13
CA TRP A 148 11.01 -7.93 3.78
C TRP A 148 10.35 -8.98 2.87
N VAL A 149 9.83 -10.07 3.43
CA VAL A 149 9.09 -11.09 2.66
C VAL A 149 7.65 -10.64 2.40
N LEU A 150 7.01 -10.00 3.39
CA LEU A 150 5.61 -9.58 3.28
C LEU A 150 5.43 -8.38 2.34
N ILE A 151 6.34 -7.40 2.35
CA ILE A 151 6.27 -6.21 1.47
C ILE A 151 6.11 -6.56 -0.02
N PRO A 152 6.98 -7.35 -0.65
CA PRO A 152 6.85 -7.69 -2.07
C PRO A 152 5.59 -8.47 -2.36
N LEU A 153 5.15 -9.33 -1.43
CA LEU A 153 3.88 -10.05 -1.55
C LEU A 153 2.69 -9.08 -1.58
N PHE A 154 2.65 -8.08 -0.69
CA PHE A 154 1.62 -7.04 -0.71
C PHE A 154 1.65 -6.21 -1.99
N VAL A 155 2.84 -5.79 -2.44
CA VAL A 155 3.00 -5.05 -3.70
C VAL A 155 2.47 -5.88 -4.87
N PHE A 156 2.79 -7.17 -4.93
CA PHE A 156 2.35 -8.07 -6.00
C PHE A 156 0.83 -8.23 -6.05
N VAL A 157 0.18 -8.45 -4.90
CA VAL A 157 -1.29 -8.58 -4.80
C VAL A 157 -1.99 -7.34 -5.35
N GLU A 158 -1.41 -6.17 -5.12
CA GLU A 158 -2.03 -4.89 -5.46
C GLU A 158 -1.77 -4.50 -6.92
N LEU A 159 -0.56 -4.78 -7.43
CA LEU A 159 -0.30 -4.75 -8.87
C LEU A 159 -1.23 -5.71 -9.63
N TYR A 160 -1.47 -6.90 -9.10
CA TYR A 160 -2.41 -7.86 -9.69
C TYR A 160 -3.86 -7.33 -9.71
N LYS A 161 -4.32 -6.69 -8.63
CA LYS A 161 -5.64 -6.03 -8.58
C LYS A 161 -5.75 -4.90 -9.61
N LEU A 162 -4.72 -4.05 -9.73
CA LEU A 162 -4.66 -3.00 -10.76
C LEU A 162 -4.74 -3.59 -12.17
N PHE A 163 -3.91 -4.59 -12.44
CA PHE A 163 -3.86 -5.26 -13.74
C PHE A 163 -5.22 -5.87 -14.11
N ARG A 164 -5.87 -6.56 -13.16
CA ARG A 164 -7.22 -7.10 -13.34
C ARG A 164 -8.28 -6.01 -13.58
N ALA A 165 -8.16 -4.87 -12.91
CA ALA A 165 -9.08 -3.74 -13.13
C ALA A 165 -8.91 -3.12 -14.54
N CYS A 166 -7.67 -2.97 -15.01
CA CYS A 166 -7.36 -2.46 -16.34
C CYS A 166 -7.85 -3.40 -17.46
N THR A 167 -7.61 -4.70 -17.34
CA THR A 167 -8.06 -5.71 -18.32
C THR A 167 -9.58 -5.75 -18.45
N MET A 168 -10.32 -5.66 -17.34
CA MET A 168 -11.79 -5.59 -17.35
C MET A 168 -12.32 -4.32 -18.03
N ARG A 169 -11.65 -3.16 -17.85
CA ARG A 169 -12.02 -1.91 -18.54
C ARG A 169 -11.81 -2.00 -20.05
N MET A 170 -10.70 -2.59 -20.50
CA MET A 170 -10.44 -2.78 -21.93
C MET A 170 -11.47 -3.72 -22.58
N SER A 171 -11.83 -4.82 -21.91
CA SER A 171 -12.87 -5.74 -22.39
C SER A 171 -14.24 -5.06 -22.54
N LYS A 172 -14.62 -4.18 -21.60
CA LYS A 172 -15.88 -3.44 -21.66
C LYS A 172 -15.89 -2.40 -22.80
N SER A 173 -14.76 -1.76 -23.09
CA SER A 173 -14.68 -0.76 -24.17
C SER A 173 -14.90 -1.37 -25.56
N ASN A 174 -14.42 -2.59 -25.79
CA ASN A 174 -14.58 -3.26 -27.09
C ASN A 174 -16.03 -3.71 -27.36
N ASN A 175 -16.82 -3.92 -26.31
CA ASN A 175 -18.21 -4.38 -26.42
C ASN A 175 -19.24 -3.24 -26.46
N ASN A 176 -18.82 -1.97 -26.53
CA ASN A 176 -19.76 -0.85 -26.54
C ASN A 176 -20.53 -0.78 -27.88
N PRO A 177 -21.87 -0.97 -27.88
CA PRO A 177 -22.67 -1.08 -29.10
C PRO A 177 -22.74 0.21 -29.93
N VAL A 178 -22.31 1.35 -29.37
CA VAL A 178 -22.20 2.64 -30.07
C VAL A 178 -21.14 2.57 -31.18
N GLN A 179 -20.03 1.86 -30.96
CA GLN A 179 -19.00 1.68 -31.98
C GLN A 179 -19.47 0.71 -33.10
N LYS A 180 -20.31 -0.28 -32.74
CA LYS A 180 -21.00 -1.15 -33.71
C LYS A 180 -22.05 -0.45 -34.57
N ARG A 181 -22.56 0.73 -34.18
CA ARG A 181 -23.45 1.54 -35.03
C ARG A 181 -22.68 2.41 -36.02
N GLN A 182 -21.51 2.94 -35.67
CA GLN A 182 -20.69 3.71 -36.61
C GLN A 182 -20.08 2.85 -37.73
N SER A 183 -19.71 1.59 -37.47
CA SER A 183 -19.25 0.68 -38.52
C SER A 183 -20.37 0.18 -39.45
N ARG A 184 -21.65 0.38 -39.09
CA ARG A 184 -22.80 0.01 -39.92
C ARG A 184 -23.31 1.16 -40.79
N ILE A 185 -22.79 2.38 -40.59
CA ILE A 185 -23.04 3.57 -41.41
C ILE A 185 -21.74 3.94 -42.15
N GLN A 186 -21.11 2.97 -42.82
CA GLN A 186 -20.36 3.28 -44.03
C GLN A 186 -21.25 2.92 -45.20
N PRO A 187 -21.72 3.90 -45.98
CA PRO A 187 -22.54 3.62 -47.15
C PRO A 187 -21.67 2.94 -48.20
N ASN A 188 -22.06 1.73 -48.58
CA ASN A 188 -21.76 1.15 -49.90
C ASN A 188 -22.22 2.17 -50.95
N GLY A 189 -21.31 3.02 -51.43
CA GLY A 189 -21.76 4.17 -52.21
C GLY A 189 -20.65 5.02 -52.82
N PHE A 190 -19.54 4.41 -53.26
CA PHE A 190 -18.72 5.01 -54.31
C PHE A 190 -18.56 3.97 -55.42
N HIS A 191 -19.65 3.80 -56.17
CA HIS A 191 -19.58 3.18 -57.49
C HIS A 191 -18.74 4.08 -58.38
N ASN A 192 -17.65 3.53 -58.88
CA ASN A 192 -16.84 4.10 -59.96
C ASN A 192 -17.74 4.47 -61.15
N ALA A 193 -17.95 5.76 -61.38
CA ALA A 193 -18.49 6.27 -62.63
C ALA A 193 -17.41 6.14 -63.72
N SER A 194 -17.44 5.03 -64.44
CA SER A 194 -16.69 4.82 -65.68
C SER A 194 -17.27 5.74 -66.77
N LEU A 195 -16.66 6.91 -66.96
CA LEU A 195 -16.90 7.80 -68.09
C LEU A 195 -16.54 7.07 -69.41
N LYS A 196 -17.57 6.59 -70.13
CA LYS A 196 -17.45 6.25 -71.54
C LYS A 196 -17.37 7.55 -72.35
N LEU A 197 -16.18 7.89 -72.85
CA LEU A 197 -16.03 8.82 -73.97
C LEU A 197 -16.51 8.09 -75.23
N ASN A 198 -17.73 8.38 -75.68
CA ASN A 198 -18.15 8.10 -77.05
C ASN A 198 -17.79 9.31 -77.92
N GLY A 199 -17.07 9.04 -79.00
CA GLY A 199 -16.62 10.02 -79.97
C GLY A 199 -17.74 10.64 -80.79
N ILE A 200 -17.42 11.82 -81.32
CA ILE A 200 -18.14 12.48 -82.41
C ILE A 200 -17.09 12.73 -83.50
N VAL A 201 -17.31 12.06 -84.64
CA VAL A 201 -16.86 12.47 -85.98
C VAL A 201 -18.07 13.08 -86.66
#